data_AF-A0A1Q3S856-F1
#
_entry.id   AF-A0A1Q3S856-F1
#
_cell.length_a   1.000
_cell.length_b   1.000
_cell.length_c   1.000
_cell.angle_alpha   90.00
_cell.angle_beta   90.00
_cell.angle_gamma   90.00
#
_symmetry.space_group_name_H-M   'P 1'
#
loop_
_entity.id
_entity.type
_entity.pdbx_description
1 polymer ?
#
loop_
_entity_poly.entity_id
_entity_poly.type
_entity_poly.pdbx_seq_one_letter_code
_entity_poly.pdbx_strand_id
1 'polypeptide(L)'
;MDKVRAKKHLGQHFLNDENIAKKIADSLVLEGYKKVLEIGPGMGVLTKYLLEKPIETYVIEIDTESVEYLQTHYLQLSNRIISKDFLKYNIKEVFGDEPFAIIGNFPYNISSQIVFRALELRDQIPEFSGMFQKEVAERICEKKGTKAYGILSVLVQAFYDTEYLFTVSENVFTPPPKVKSGVMRMRRKENYKLPCDEKMFFNVVKTAFNQRRKTLRNSLKVFQLSDNLREDSIFDLRPEQISVEQFIELTQKIAADGV
;
A
#
# COMPACT_ATOMS: atom_id res chain seq x y z
N MET A 1 25.26 -1.66 -23.67
CA MET A 1 24.17 -0.65 -23.62
C MET A 1 23.69 -0.64 -22.17
N ASP A 2 24.52 -0.15 -21.24
CA ASP A 2 24.54 -0.77 -19.89
C ASP A 2 24.10 0.16 -18.74
N LYS A 3 23.34 1.22 -19.02
CA LYS A 3 22.92 2.13 -17.94
C LYS A 3 21.54 2.72 -18.18
N VAL A 4 20.54 2.12 -17.53
CA VAL A 4 19.22 2.72 -17.37
C VAL A 4 19.40 4.02 -16.58
N ARG A 5 18.94 5.14 -17.15
CA ARG A 5 19.05 6.45 -16.50
C ARG A 5 17.79 6.73 -15.70
N ALA A 6 17.97 7.27 -14.48
CA ALA A 6 16.85 7.64 -13.63
C ALA A 6 15.98 8.72 -14.29
N LYS A 7 14.70 8.41 -14.48
CA LYS A 7 13.70 9.32 -15.06
C LYS A 7 12.97 10.04 -13.93
N LYS A 8 13.24 11.35 -13.79
CA LYS A 8 12.66 12.19 -12.71
C LYS A 8 11.13 12.18 -12.69
N HIS A 9 10.48 12.13 -13.85
CA HIS A 9 9.01 12.12 -13.95
C HIS A 9 8.39 10.79 -13.47
N LEU A 10 9.16 9.70 -13.45
CA LEU A 10 8.75 8.41 -12.87
C LEU A 10 9.12 8.28 -11.39
N GLY A 11 9.77 9.29 -10.78
CA GLY A 11 10.18 9.23 -9.38
C GLY A 11 11.25 8.19 -9.07
N GLN A 12 12.05 7.79 -10.06
CA GLN A 12 13.03 6.72 -9.92
C GLN A 12 14.22 7.14 -9.02
N HIS A 13 14.43 6.36 -7.96
CA HIS A 13 15.59 6.38 -7.09
C HIS A 13 16.12 4.95 -6.99
N PHE A 14 17.26 4.66 -7.61
CA PHE A 14 17.80 3.29 -7.63
C PHE A 14 18.48 2.98 -6.29
N LEU A 15 18.04 1.91 -5.64
CA LEU A 15 18.67 1.38 -4.44
C LEU A 15 19.98 0.69 -4.84
N ASN A 16 21.08 1.05 -4.19
CA ASN A 16 22.41 0.48 -4.46
C ASN A 16 22.93 -0.43 -3.34
N ASP A 17 22.34 -0.38 -2.15
CA ASP A 17 22.78 -1.18 -1.01
C ASP A 17 22.14 -2.57 -1.06
N GLU A 18 22.99 -3.56 -1.33
CA GLU A 18 22.64 -4.97 -1.45
C GLU A 18 22.09 -5.57 -0.15
N ASN A 19 22.61 -5.16 1.00
CA ASN A 19 22.13 -5.66 2.28
C ASN A 19 20.71 -5.15 2.56
N ILE A 20 20.42 -3.89 2.22
CA ILE A 20 19.07 -3.32 2.32
C ILE A 20 18.14 -4.00 1.33
N ALA A 21 18.56 -4.20 0.08
CA ALA A 21 17.75 -4.88 -0.93
C ALA A 21 17.37 -6.31 -0.48
N LYS A 22 18.34 -7.07 0.02
CA LYS A 22 18.10 -8.40 0.58
C LYS A 22 17.14 -8.35 1.78
N LYS A 23 17.33 -7.42 2.72
CA LYS A 23 16.43 -7.24 3.88
C LYS A 23 14.99 -6.91 3.46
N ILE A 24 14.80 -6.10 2.41
CA ILE A 24 13.47 -5.82 1.86
C ILE A 24 12.89 -7.11 1.26
N ALA A 25 13.63 -7.84 0.43
CA ALA A 25 13.15 -9.10 -0.13
C ALA A 25 12.81 -10.14 0.96
N ASP A 26 13.60 -10.20 2.03
CA ASP A 26 13.42 -11.08 3.19
C ASP A 26 12.28 -10.66 4.13
N SER A 27 11.65 -9.52 3.90
CA SER A 27 10.52 -9.06 4.72
C SER A 27 9.23 -9.87 4.51
N LEU A 28 9.10 -10.54 3.37
CA LEU A 28 7.95 -11.41 3.06
C LEU A 28 8.00 -12.68 3.90
N VAL A 29 6.87 -13.04 4.51
CA VAL A 29 6.70 -14.25 5.32
C VAL A 29 6.51 -15.49 4.45
N LEU A 30 5.99 -15.34 3.23
CA LEU A 30 5.77 -16.45 2.27
C LEU A 30 4.66 -17.42 2.70
N GLU A 31 3.57 -16.90 3.27
CA GLU A 31 2.45 -17.71 3.76
C GLU A 31 1.15 -17.43 2.99
N GLY A 32 0.46 -18.48 2.56
CA GLY A 32 -0.86 -18.37 1.91
C GLY A 32 -0.83 -17.98 0.43
N TYR A 33 0.34 -17.97 -0.21
CA TYR A 33 0.52 -17.72 -1.64
C TYR A 33 1.73 -18.46 -2.20
N LYS A 34 1.80 -18.59 -3.52
CA LYS A 34 2.94 -19.18 -4.25
C LYS A 34 3.61 -18.22 -5.22
N LYS A 35 2.95 -17.09 -5.50
CA LYS A 35 3.39 -16.09 -6.48
C LYS A 35 3.65 -14.76 -5.79
N VAL A 36 4.65 -14.03 -6.25
CA VAL A 36 4.91 -12.65 -5.82
C VAL A 36 4.98 -11.74 -7.05
N LEU A 37 4.39 -10.56 -6.94
CA LEU A 37 4.50 -9.49 -7.92
C LEU A 37 5.39 -8.38 -7.36
N GLU A 38 6.57 -8.20 -7.95
CA GLU A 38 7.39 -7.02 -7.72
C GLU A 38 6.92 -5.86 -8.60
N ILE A 39 6.57 -4.72 -7.99
CA ILE A 39 6.19 -3.49 -8.70
C ILE A 39 7.40 -2.57 -8.80
N GLY A 40 7.75 -2.16 -10.01
CA GLY A 40 8.88 -1.27 -10.26
C GLY A 40 10.23 -1.92 -9.96
N PRO A 41 10.55 -3.08 -10.58
CA PRO A 41 11.83 -3.76 -10.38
C PRO A 41 13.05 -2.92 -10.78
N GLY A 42 12.89 -1.96 -11.71
CA GLY A 42 14.02 -1.23 -12.30
C GLY A 42 15.04 -2.21 -12.89
N MET A 43 16.29 -2.14 -12.42
CA MET A 43 17.37 -3.06 -12.83
C MET A 43 17.39 -4.39 -12.04
N GLY A 44 16.36 -4.68 -11.26
CA GLY A 44 16.16 -5.96 -10.57
C GLY A 44 16.91 -6.11 -9.25
N VAL A 45 17.11 -5.01 -8.53
CA VAL A 45 17.87 -5.00 -7.26
C VAL A 45 17.23 -5.88 -6.18
N LEU A 46 15.89 -5.91 -6.10
CA LEU A 46 15.16 -6.85 -5.23
C LEU A 46 14.91 -8.17 -5.96
N THR A 47 14.61 -8.10 -7.26
CA THR A 47 14.27 -9.25 -8.11
C THR A 47 15.23 -10.43 -7.94
N LYS A 48 16.54 -10.19 -7.93
CA LYS A 48 17.52 -11.28 -7.76
C LYS A 48 17.35 -12.07 -6.45
N TYR A 49 17.06 -11.37 -5.34
CA TYR A 49 16.83 -12.02 -4.05
C TYR A 49 15.46 -12.69 -3.97
N LEU A 50 14.47 -12.18 -4.71
CA LEU A 50 13.17 -12.84 -4.85
C LEU A 50 13.28 -14.14 -5.65
N LEU A 51 14.14 -14.18 -6.67
CA LEU A 51 14.36 -15.36 -7.50
C LEU A 51 15.09 -16.51 -6.76
N GLU A 52 15.75 -16.23 -5.64
CA GLU A 52 16.36 -17.24 -4.76
C GLU A 52 15.34 -17.94 -3.83
N LYS A 53 14.12 -17.40 -3.71
CA LYS A 53 13.09 -17.89 -2.80
C LYS A 53 12.26 -19.00 -3.45
N PRO A 54 11.62 -19.89 -2.65
CA PRO A 54 10.74 -20.94 -3.16
C PRO A 54 9.35 -20.38 -3.55
N ILE A 55 9.32 -19.31 -4.33
CA ILE A 55 8.12 -18.63 -4.83
C ILE A 55 8.29 -18.26 -6.30
N GLU A 56 7.19 -18.18 -7.03
CA GLU A 56 7.20 -17.76 -8.42
C GLU A 56 7.12 -16.23 -8.52
N THR A 57 8.25 -15.61 -8.85
CA THR A 57 8.37 -14.16 -9.00
C THR A 57 7.90 -13.66 -10.36
N TYR A 58 7.00 -12.69 -10.35
CA TYR A 58 6.60 -11.86 -11.48
C TYR A 58 7.03 -10.43 -11.21
N VAL A 59 7.26 -9.67 -12.28
CA VAL A 59 7.57 -8.24 -12.17
C VAL A 59 6.67 -7.42 -13.08
N ILE A 60 6.31 -6.22 -12.66
CA ILE A 60 5.58 -5.26 -13.48
C ILE A 60 6.32 -3.92 -13.52
N GLU A 61 6.62 -3.45 -14.73
CA GLU A 61 7.42 -2.26 -14.98
C GLU A 61 6.83 -1.44 -16.13
N ILE A 62 6.78 -0.12 -15.95
CA ILE A 62 6.31 0.82 -16.98
C ILE A 62 7.46 1.36 -17.83
N ASP A 63 8.68 1.37 -17.29
CA ASP A 63 9.87 1.83 -17.98
C ASP A 63 10.43 0.76 -18.92
N THR A 64 10.26 0.96 -20.23
CA THR A 64 10.68 0.01 -21.27
C THR A 64 12.19 -0.25 -21.27
N GLU A 65 13.03 0.73 -20.90
CA GLU A 65 14.48 0.52 -20.78
C GLU A 65 14.82 -0.45 -19.64
N SER A 66 14.07 -0.39 -18.54
CA SER A 66 14.22 -1.33 -17.42
C SER A 66 13.72 -2.72 -17.81
N VAL A 67 12.63 -2.81 -18.59
CA VAL A 67 12.13 -4.08 -19.14
C VAL A 67 13.18 -4.76 -20.03
N GLU A 68 13.78 -4.04 -20.98
CA GLU A 68 14.83 -4.57 -21.86
C GLU A 68 16.06 -5.04 -21.05
N TYR A 69 16.44 -4.27 -20.03
CA TYR A 69 17.50 -4.65 -19.11
C TYR A 69 17.18 -5.97 -18.40
N LEU A 70 15.97 -6.10 -17.85
CA LEU A 70 15.55 -7.31 -17.13
C LEU A 70 15.48 -8.53 -18.05
N GLN A 71 14.97 -8.38 -19.27
CA GLN A 71 14.93 -9.47 -20.25
C GLN A 71 16.32 -9.98 -20.61
N THR A 72 17.31 -9.08 -20.66
CA THR A 72 18.70 -9.43 -20.99
C THR A 72 19.43 -10.11 -19.82
N HIS A 73 19.21 -9.64 -18.59
CA HIS A 73 19.99 -10.06 -17.42
C HIS A 73 19.31 -11.15 -16.57
N TYR A 74 17.99 -11.30 -16.67
CA TYR A 74 17.20 -12.26 -15.90
C TYR A 74 16.41 -13.17 -16.84
N LEU A 75 17.11 -14.02 -17.60
CA LEU A 75 16.50 -14.91 -18.60
C LEU A 75 15.38 -15.80 -18.03
N GLN A 76 15.54 -16.26 -16.78
CA GLN A 76 14.54 -17.05 -16.06
C GLN A 76 13.23 -16.29 -15.77
N LEU A 77 13.24 -14.96 -15.84
CA LEU A 77 12.09 -14.09 -15.59
C LEU A 77 11.38 -13.68 -16.90
N SER A 78 11.97 -13.92 -18.07
CA SER A 78 11.53 -13.35 -19.35
C SER A 78 10.02 -13.47 -19.65
N ASN A 79 9.40 -14.61 -19.34
CA ASN A 79 7.96 -14.86 -19.50
C ASN A 79 7.07 -14.29 -18.38
N ARG A 80 7.67 -13.71 -17.34
CA ARG A 80 7.04 -13.16 -16.13
C ARG A 80 7.32 -11.66 -15.94
N ILE A 81 7.85 -10.99 -16.97
CA ILE A 81 8.00 -9.53 -17.04
C ILE A 81 6.76 -8.93 -17.70
N ILE A 82 6.00 -8.15 -16.94
CA ILE A 82 4.79 -7.46 -17.39
C ILE A 82 5.16 -6.00 -17.69
N SER A 83 5.28 -5.64 -18.97
CA SER A 83 5.57 -4.27 -19.41
C SER A 83 4.29 -3.42 -19.47
N LYS A 84 3.77 -3.03 -18.29
CA LYS A 84 2.48 -2.31 -18.12
C LYS A 84 2.49 -1.41 -16.88
N ASP A 85 1.53 -0.48 -16.83
CA ASP A 85 1.23 0.35 -15.66
C ASP A 85 0.39 -0.45 -14.63
N PHE A 86 0.96 -0.77 -13.47
CA PHE A 86 0.27 -1.51 -12.40
C PHE A 86 -1.06 -0.87 -11.96
N LEU A 87 -1.15 0.46 -11.97
CA LEU A 87 -2.37 1.15 -11.52
C LEU A 87 -3.53 0.99 -12.51
N LYS A 88 -3.24 0.60 -13.75
CA LYS A 88 -4.24 0.48 -14.84
C LYS A 88 -4.40 -0.95 -15.35
N TYR A 89 -3.38 -1.77 -15.17
CA TYR A 89 -3.36 -3.11 -15.72
C TYR A 89 -4.35 -4.04 -15.00
N ASN A 90 -5.04 -4.86 -15.76
CA ASN A 90 -5.90 -5.90 -15.21
C ASN A 90 -5.04 -7.09 -14.78
N ILE A 91 -4.59 -7.07 -13.52
CA ILE A 91 -3.68 -8.09 -12.98
C ILE A 91 -4.27 -9.52 -13.03
N LYS A 92 -5.59 -9.65 -13.12
CA LYS A 92 -6.26 -10.95 -13.27
C LYS A 92 -5.92 -11.67 -14.58
N GLU A 93 -5.46 -10.96 -15.61
CA GLU A 93 -4.97 -11.60 -16.84
C GLU A 93 -3.75 -12.49 -16.60
N VAL A 94 -3.01 -12.25 -15.50
CA VAL A 94 -1.80 -13.02 -15.14
C VAL A 94 -2.07 -13.96 -13.97
N PHE A 95 -2.77 -13.49 -12.94
CA PHE A 95 -2.94 -14.24 -11.69
C PHE A 95 -4.32 -14.91 -11.57
N GLY A 96 -5.26 -14.66 -12.49
CA GLY A 96 -6.64 -15.12 -12.34
C GLY A 96 -7.23 -14.63 -11.02
N ASP A 97 -7.78 -15.58 -10.24
CA ASP A 97 -8.23 -15.36 -8.86
C ASP A 97 -7.26 -15.93 -7.81
N GLU A 98 -6.07 -16.37 -8.22
CA GLU A 98 -5.08 -16.93 -7.29
C GLU A 98 -4.52 -15.84 -6.35
N PRO A 99 -4.14 -16.23 -5.11
CA PRO A 99 -3.48 -15.31 -4.19
C PRO A 99 -2.02 -15.08 -4.59
N PHE A 100 -1.59 -13.82 -4.50
CA PHE A 100 -0.21 -13.41 -4.74
C PHE A 100 0.21 -12.29 -3.78
N ALA A 101 1.46 -12.28 -3.38
CA ALA A 101 2.00 -11.18 -2.59
C ALA A 101 2.47 -10.03 -3.49
N ILE A 102 2.50 -8.83 -2.94
CA ILE A 102 3.11 -7.67 -3.60
C ILE A 102 4.38 -7.27 -2.85
N ILE A 103 5.43 -6.96 -3.60
CA ILE A 103 6.64 -6.34 -3.07
C ILE A 103 7.15 -5.21 -3.96
N GLY A 104 7.93 -4.28 -3.41
CA GLY A 104 8.67 -3.34 -4.25
C GLY A 104 9.46 -2.29 -3.47
N ASN A 105 10.37 -1.63 -4.19
CA ASN A 105 10.89 -0.32 -3.86
C ASN A 105 10.01 0.71 -4.58
N PHE A 106 8.88 1.06 -3.98
CA PHE A 106 7.82 1.74 -4.71
C PHE A 106 8.20 3.18 -5.09
N PRO A 107 7.87 3.64 -6.31
CA PRO A 107 8.08 5.03 -6.68
C PRO A 107 7.22 5.96 -5.80
N TYR A 108 7.84 6.98 -5.22
CA TYR A 108 7.23 7.77 -4.16
C TYR A 108 5.96 8.51 -4.59
N ASN A 109 5.91 8.96 -5.83
CA ASN A 109 4.78 9.70 -6.42
C ASN A 109 3.50 8.87 -6.57
N ILE A 110 3.61 7.54 -6.66
CA ILE A 110 2.47 6.63 -6.84
C ILE A 110 2.27 5.63 -5.69
N SER A 111 3.14 5.67 -4.68
CA SER A 111 3.18 4.67 -3.61
C SER A 111 1.86 4.54 -2.83
N SER A 112 1.17 5.64 -2.56
CA SER A 112 -0.16 5.61 -1.91
C SER A 112 -1.23 4.99 -2.83
N GLN A 113 -1.17 5.25 -4.13
CA GLN A 113 -2.07 4.70 -5.13
C GLN A 113 -1.87 3.18 -5.28
N ILE A 114 -0.62 2.70 -5.16
CA ILE A 114 -0.31 1.26 -5.10
C ILE A 114 -1.02 0.61 -3.91
N VAL A 115 -0.98 1.23 -2.74
CA VAL A 115 -1.66 0.72 -1.53
C VAL A 115 -3.18 0.72 -1.71
N PHE A 116 -3.77 1.77 -2.28
CA PHE A 116 -5.21 1.77 -2.61
C PHE A 116 -5.58 0.67 -3.59
N ARG A 117 -4.76 0.45 -4.63
CA ARG A 117 -4.96 -0.63 -5.59
C ARG A 117 -4.85 -2.00 -4.93
N ALA A 118 -3.92 -2.17 -3.98
CA ALA A 118 -3.82 -3.39 -3.18
C ALA A 118 -5.05 -3.61 -2.27
N LEU A 119 -5.68 -2.54 -1.75
CA LEU A 119 -6.94 -2.66 -1.02
C LEU A 119 -8.11 -3.09 -1.91
N GLU A 120 -8.18 -2.59 -3.16
CA GLU A 120 -9.18 -3.05 -4.13
C GLU A 120 -9.00 -4.54 -4.44
N LEU A 121 -7.75 -4.98 -4.56
CA LEU A 121 -7.36 -6.37 -4.83
C LEU A 121 -7.20 -7.22 -3.56
N ARG A 122 -7.66 -6.74 -2.39
CA ARG A 122 -7.38 -7.38 -1.08
C ARG A 122 -7.81 -8.83 -0.99
N ASP A 123 -8.83 -9.26 -1.75
CA ASP A 123 -9.24 -10.68 -1.80
C ASP A 123 -8.16 -11.60 -2.40
N GLN A 124 -7.20 -11.07 -3.17
CA GLN A 124 -6.08 -11.82 -3.75
C GLN A 124 -4.73 -11.55 -3.09
N ILE A 125 -4.62 -10.53 -2.23
CA ILE A 125 -3.34 -10.11 -1.65
C ILE A 125 -3.29 -10.50 -0.17
N PRO A 126 -2.80 -11.70 0.18
CA PRO A 126 -2.62 -12.09 1.58
C PRO A 126 -1.47 -11.33 2.25
N GLU A 127 -0.47 -10.90 1.48
CA GLU A 127 0.70 -10.22 2.00
C GLU A 127 1.17 -9.12 1.04
N PHE A 128 1.56 -7.99 1.60
CA PHE A 128 2.18 -6.90 0.89
C PHE A 128 3.35 -6.38 1.73
N SER A 129 4.50 -6.18 1.11
CA SER A 129 5.63 -5.56 1.75
C SER A 129 6.31 -4.58 0.82
N GLY A 130 7.07 -3.64 1.35
CA GLY A 130 7.93 -2.83 0.51
C GLY A 130 8.30 -1.52 1.13
N MET A 131 9.02 -0.74 0.33
CA MET A 131 9.63 0.49 0.77
C MET A 131 8.89 1.70 0.22
N PHE A 132 8.69 2.68 1.11
CA PHE A 132 7.99 3.93 0.87
C PHE A 132 8.85 5.09 1.35
N GLN A 133 8.41 6.33 1.07
CA GLN A 133 8.84 7.45 1.91
C GLN A 133 8.50 7.16 3.37
N LYS A 134 9.42 7.50 4.27
CA LYS A 134 9.28 7.17 5.70
C LYS A 134 7.92 7.62 6.28
N GLU A 135 7.51 8.86 6.02
CA GLU A 135 6.23 9.39 6.51
C GLU A 135 5.01 8.58 6.03
N VAL A 136 5.06 8.03 4.80
CA VAL A 136 3.96 7.24 4.23
C VAL A 136 3.90 5.87 4.92
N ALA A 137 5.04 5.20 5.09
CA ALA A 137 5.12 3.93 5.82
C ALA A 137 4.68 4.09 7.28
N GLU A 138 5.15 5.14 7.97
CA GLU A 138 4.73 5.48 9.33
C GLU A 138 3.22 5.70 9.37
N ARG A 139 2.68 6.59 8.53
CA ARG A 139 1.23 6.85 8.45
C ARG A 139 0.41 5.57 8.31
N ILE A 140 0.79 4.64 7.43
CA ILE A 140 0.02 3.40 7.22
C ILE A 140 0.02 2.54 8.48
N CYS A 141 1.14 2.46 9.18
CA CYS A 141 1.31 1.62 10.37
C CYS A 141 0.88 2.30 11.69
N GLU A 142 0.55 3.59 11.64
CA GLU A 142 0.32 4.41 12.81
C GLU A 142 -1.03 4.13 13.49
N LYS A 143 -1.08 4.25 14.82
CA LYS A 143 -2.32 4.10 15.61
C LYS A 143 -3.06 5.43 15.79
N LYS A 144 -4.34 5.38 16.17
CA LYS A 144 -5.16 6.56 16.48
C LYS A 144 -4.52 7.48 17.52
N GLY A 145 -4.88 8.76 17.49
CA GLY A 145 -4.42 9.77 18.46
C GLY A 145 -3.09 10.44 18.10
N THR A 146 -2.51 10.12 16.94
CA THR A 146 -1.26 10.71 16.46
C THR A 146 -1.49 11.63 15.25
N LYS A 147 -0.51 12.48 14.96
CA LYS A 147 -0.55 13.37 13.78
C LYS A 147 -0.40 12.60 12.46
N ALA A 148 0.28 11.44 12.47
CA ALA A 148 0.50 10.65 11.26
C ALA A 148 -0.74 9.82 10.89
N TYR A 149 -1.57 9.41 11.86
CA TYR A 149 -2.80 8.63 11.64
C TYR A 149 -3.74 9.31 10.65
N GLY A 150 -4.19 8.64 9.59
CA GLY A 150 -4.96 9.24 8.50
C GLY A 150 -5.79 8.23 7.72
N ILE A 151 -6.24 8.64 6.53
CA ILE A 151 -7.10 7.82 5.64
C ILE A 151 -6.50 6.43 5.42
N LEU A 152 -5.23 6.35 5.04
CA LEU A 152 -4.57 5.07 4.78
C LEU A 152 -4.43 4.22 6.04
N SER A 153 -4.20 4.82 7.21
CA SER A 153 -4.13 4.08 8.48
C SER A 153 -5.45 3.35 8.72
N VAL A 154 -6.58 4.06 8.62
CA VAL A 154 -7.90 3.48 8.88
C VAL A 154 -8.27 2.44 7.85
N LEU A 155 -8.13 2.78 6.57
CA LEU A 155 -8.55 1.90 5.49
C LEU A 155 -7.68 0.66 5.38
N VAL A 156 -6.36 0.76 5.55
CA VAL A 156 -5.50 -0.43 5.50
C VAL A 156 -5.71 -1.30 6.74
N GLN A 157 -5.72 -0.72 7.94
CA GLN A 157 -5.83 -1.48 9.19
C GLN A 157 -7.21 -2.11 9.39
N ALA A 158 -8.23 -1.70 8.63
CA ALA A 158 -9.51 -2.40 8.58
C ALA A 158 -9.41 -3.82 7.99
N PHE A 159 -8.46 -4.05 7.06
CA PHE A 159 -8.34 -5.31 6.33
C PHE A 159 -7.02 -6.05 6.58
N TYR A 160 -5.99 -5.35 7.05
CA TYR A 160 -4.65 -5.88 7.24
C TYR A 160 -4.10 -5.56 8.63
N ASP A 161 -3.27 -6.44 9.16
CA ASP A 161 -2.34 -6.13 10.23
C ASP A 161 -1.08 -5.49 9.62
N THR A 162 -0.72 -4.29 10.08
CA THR A 162 0.39 -3.49 9.54
C THR A 162 1.56 -3.43 10.51
N GLU A 163 2.78 -3.51 9.99
CA GLU A 163 4.01 -3.48 10.78
C GLU A 163 5.06 -2.59 10.08
N TYR A 164 5.61 -1.63 10.82
CA TYR A 164 6.78 -0.86 10.39
C TYR A 164 8.04 -1.64 10.72
N LEU A 165 8.81 -2.05 9.71
CA LEU A 165 9.93 -2.97 9.89
C LEU A 165 11.23 -2.22 10.20
N PHE A 166 11.64 -1.30 9.34
CA PHE A 166 12.88 -0.53 9.53
C PHE A 166 12.94 0.73 8.67
N THR A 167 13.83 1.65 9.05
CA THR A 167 14.12 2.88 8.30
C THR A 167 15.36 2.69 7.43
N VAL A 168 15.34 3.24 6.22
CA VAL A 168 16.46 3.23 5.27
C VAL A 168 16.93 4.66 5.02
N SER A 169 18.25 4.85 5.00
CA SER A 169 18.90 6.14 4.74
C SER A 169 18.77 6.54 3.26
N GLU A 170 18.57 7.81 2.98
CA GLU A 170 18.57 8.39 1.64
C GLU A 170 19.90 8.18 0.88
N ASN A 171 21.01 7.96 1.61
CA ASN A 171 22.34 7.83 1.03
C ASN A 171 22.59 6.50 0.31
N VAL A 172 21.70 5.51 0.47
CA VAL A 172 21.83 4.22 -0.25
C VAL A 172 21.19 4.24 -1.64
N PHE A 173 20.74 5.41 -2.12
CA PHE A 173 20.08 5.57 -3.41
C PHE A 173 20.90 6.42 -4.39
N THR A 174 20.64 6.25 -5.68
CA THR A 174 21.15 7.13 -6.74
C THR A 174 20.07 7.46 -7.78
N PRO A 175 19.75 8.75 -7.98
CA PRO A 175 20.12 9.88 -7.12
C PRO A 175 19.50 9.74 -5.70
N PRO A 176 20.08 10.36 -4.66
CA PRO A 176 19.50 10.29 -3.32
C PRO A 176 18.16 11.03 -3.26
N PRO A 177 17.12 10.47 -2.61
CA PRO A 177 15.89 11.19 -2.32
C PRO A 177 16.11 12.27 -1.25
N LYS A 178 15.15 13.18 -1.12
CA LYS A 178 15.20 14.27 -0.12
C LYS A 178 14.80 13.86 1.29
N VAL A 179 14.25 12.65 1.44
CA VAL A 179 13.68 12.13 2.68
C VAL A 179 14.11 10.69 2.85
N LYS A 180 14.16 10.24 4.10
CA LYS A 180 14.35 8.83 4.45
C LYS A 180 13.23 7.96 3.92
N SER A 181 13.52 6.68 3.80
CA SER A 181 12.56 5.65 3.41
C SER A 181 12.19 4.79 4.61
N GLY A 182 10.98 4.22 4.58
CA GLY A 182 10.51 3.26 5.56
C GLY A 182 10.07 1.99 4.87
N VAL A 183 10.44 0.84 5.42
CA VAL A 183 9.97 -0.47 4.97
C VAL A 183 8.86 -0.91 5.90
N MET A 184 7.73 -1.31 5.33
CA MET A 184 6.59 -1.82 6.07
C MET A 184 6.08 -3.11 5.45
N ARG A 185 5.36 -3.88 6.26
CA ARG A 185 4.63 -5.09 5.85
C ARG A 185 3.17 -4.96 6.27
N MET A 186 2.28 -5.51 5.47
CA MET A 186 0.90 -5.73 5.83
C MET A 186 0.46 -7.16 5.49
N ARG A 187 -0.14 -7.85 6.46
CA ARG A 187 -0.68 -9.20 6.32
C ARG A 187 -2.20 -9.14 6.44
N ARG A 188 -2.91 -9.75 5.51
CA ARG A 188 -4.38 -9.71 5.50
C ARG A 188 -4.92 -10.40 6.74
N LYS A 189 -5.85 -9.76 7.42
CA LYS A 189 -6.52 -10.34 8.59
C LYS A 189 -7.31 -11.58 8.19
N GLU A 190 -7.44 -12.53 9.12
CA GLU A 190 -8.28 -13.71 8.91
C GLU A 190 -9.74 -13.29 8.68
N ASN A 191 -10.28 -12.44 9.54
CA ASN A 191 -11.58 -11.79 9.35
C ASN A 191 -11.42 -10.38 8.76
N TYR A 192 -11.17 -10.31 7.46
CA TYR A 192 -11.03 -9.06 6.72
C TYR A 192 -12.37 -8.57 6.12
N LYS A 193 -13.50 -9.25 6.35
CA LYS A 193 -14.82 -8.76 5.93
C LYS A 193 -15.38 -7.84 7.01
N LEU A 194 -15.82 -6.64 6.61
CA LEU A 194 -16.37 -5.68 7.55
C LEU A 194 -17.86 -5.95 7.81
N PRO A 195 -18.36 -5.73 9.03
CA PRO A 195 -19.78 -5.86 9.34
C PRO A 195 -20.61 -4.65 8.87
N CYS A 196 -20.19 -3.98 7.78
CA CYS A 196 -20.85 -2.82 7.19
C CYS A 196 -20.58 -2.76 5.68
N ASP A 197 -21.34 -1.94 4.94
CA ASP A 197 -21.06 -1.71 3.53
C ASP A 197 -19.69 -1.04 3.34
N GLU A 198 -18.79 -1.72 2.63
CA GLU A 198 -17.41 -1.25 2.49
C GLU A 198 -17.33 0.05 1.67
N LYS A 199 -18.20 0.26 0.67
CA LYS A 199 -18.18 1.51 -0.12
C LYS A 199 -18.53 2.69 0.78
N MET A 200 -19.53 2.52 1.64
CA MET A 200 -19.93 3.49 2.63
C MET A 200 -18.84 3.73 3.66
N PHE A 201 -18.20 2.68 4.18
CA PHE A 201 -17.04 2.80 5.09
C PHE A 201 -15.93 3.65 4.48
N PHE A 202 -15.53 3.37 3.23
CA PHE A 202 -14.52 4.15 2.51
C PHE A 202 -14.95 5.62 2.36
N ASN A 203 -16.23 5.87 2.05
CA ASN A 203 -16.75 7.21 1.90
C ASN A 203 -16.75 7.99 3.23
N VAL A 204 -17.20 7.37 4.32
CA VAL A 204 -17.22 7.96 5.67
C VAL A 204 -15.81 8.34 6.10
N VAL A 205 -14.84 7.42 5.99
CA VAL A 205 -13.44 7.67 6.36
C VAL A 205 -12.84 8.81 5.52
N LYS A 206 -12.98 8.76 4.19
CA LYS A 206 -12.45 9.81 3.30
C LYS A 206 -13.07 11.17 3.60
N THR A 207 -14.38 11.22 3.77
CA THR A 207 -15.12 12.45 4.08
C THR A 207 -14.69 13.04 5.42
N ALA A 208 -14.54 12.20 6.45
CA ALA A 208 -14.10 12.63 7.75
C ALA A 208 -12.69 13.27 7.71
N PHE A 209 -11.72 12.61 7.09
CA PHE A 209 -10.34 13.11 7.03
C PHE A 209 -10.13 14.26 6.03
N ASN A 210 -11.01 14.48 5.05
CA ASN A 210 -10.95 15.64 4.18
C ASN A 210 -11.08 16.97 4.96
N GLN A 211 -11.71 16.92 6.15
CA GLN A 211 -11.79 18.04 7.08
C GLN A 211 -11.09 17.73 8.42
N ARG A 212 -9.90 17.13 8.38
CA ARG A 212 -9.14 16.61 9.56
C ARG A 212 -9.19 17.46 10.83
N ARG A 213 -9.12 18.80 10.71
CA ARG A 213 -9.07 19.73 11.87
C ARG A 213 -10.44 19.98 12.51
N LYS A 214 -11.53 19.54 11.89
CA LYS A 214 -12.91 19.68 12.38
C LYS A 214 -13.38 18.40 13.04
N THR A 215 -14.38 18.53 13.91
CA THR A 215 -15.06 17.39 14.53
C THR A 215 -15.84 16.58 13.48
N LEU A 216 -16.17 15.34 13.79
CA LEU A 216 -16.95 14.45 12.92
C LEU A 216 -18.34 15.04 12.62
N ARG A 217 -18.96 15.73 13.59
CA ARG A 217 -20.20 16.51 13.42
C ARG A 217 -20.17 17.44 12.21
N ASN A 218 -19.03 18.09 12.01
CA ASN A 218 -18.85 19.07 10.92
C ASN A 218 -18.32 18.41 9.65
N SER A 219 -17.45 17.43 9.79
CA SER A 219 -16.80 16.75 8.66
C SER A 219 -17.80 15.87 7.89
N LEU A 220 -18.74 15.24 8.59
CA LEU A 220 -19.74 14.33 8.03
C LEU A 220 -21.09 15.00 7.71
N LYS A 221 -21.16 16.34 7.72
CA LYS A 221 -22.40 17.08 7.45
C LYS A 221 -23.05 16.74 6.10
N VAL A 222 -22.25 16.32 5.11
CA VAL A 222 -22.74 15.92 3.77
C VAL A 222 -23.69 14.72 3.79
N PHE A 223 -23.62 13.89 4.83
CA PHE A 223 -24.49 12.72 4.99
C PHE A 223 -25.89 13.07 5.52
N GLN A 224 -26.18 14.34 5.82
CA GLN A 224 -27.52 14.80 6.26
C GLN A 224 -28.12 14.01 7.44
N LEU A 225 -27.25 13.56 8.34
CA LEU A 225 -27.60 12.71 9.49
C LEU A 225 -28.70 13.34 10.37
N SER A 226 -29.58 12.50 10.90
CA SER A 226 -30.61 12.90 11.86
C SER A 226 -30.00 13.55 13.10
N ASP A 227 -30.76 14.44 13.75
CA ASP A 227 -30.28 15.10 14.97
C ASP A 227 -30.07 14.09 16.11
N ASN A 228 -30.88 13.02 16.18
CA ASN A 228 -30.72 11.95 17.17
C ASN A 228 -29.36 11.24 17.03
N LEU A 229 -28.99 10.83 15.81
CA LEU A 229 -27.68 10.22 15.58
C LEU A 229 -26.55 11.18 15.94
N ARG A 230 -26.70 12.46 15.58
CA ARG A 230 -25.68 13.49 15.86
C ARG A 230 -25.50 13.77 17.34
N GLU A 231 -26.43 13.41 18.23
CA GLU A 231 -26.26 13.56 19.69
C GLU A 231 -25.21 12.61 20.28
N ASP A 232 -24.81 11.56 19.56
CA ASP A 232 -23.74 10.66 20.01
C ASP A 232 -22.41 11.44 20.17
N SER A 233 -21.81 11.30 21.35
CA SER A 233 -20.53 11.93 21.72
C SER A 233 -19.39 11.67 20.74
N ILE A 234 -19.45 10.60 19.94
CA ILE A 234 -18.47 10.33 18.89
C ILE A 234 -18.38 11.49 17.89
N PHE A 235 -19.48 12.22 17.65
CA PHE A 235 -19.51 13.34 16.70
C PHE A 235 -18.72 14.57 17.19
N ASP A 236 -18.39 14.66 18.48
CA ASP A 236 -17.58 15.75 19.03
C ASP A 236 -16.07 15.50 18.90
N LEU A 237 -15.68 14.28 18.52
CA LEU A 237 -14.29 13.91 18.27
C LEU A 237 -13.86 14.31 16.85
N ARG A 238 -12.55 14.48 16.66
CA ARG A 238 -11.91 14.60 15.33
C ARG A 238 -11.63 13.21 14.75
N PRO A 239 -11.54 13.08 13.41
CA PRO A 239 -11.27 11.78 12.77
C PRO A 239 -9.99 11.12 13.26
N GLU A 240 -8.96 11.90 13.63
CA GLU A 240 -7.70 11.36 14.13
C GLU A 240 -7.79 10.76 15.54
N GLN A 241 -8.89 10.99 16.27
CA GLN A 241 -9.07 10.58 17.66
C GLN A 241 -9.84 9.26 17.80
N ILE A 242 -10.45 8.74 16.73
CA ILE A 242 -11.24 7.51 16.77
C ILE A 242 -10.50 6.34 16.12
N SER A 243 -10.83 5.13 16.57
CA SER A 243 -10.25 3.86 16.09
C SER A 243 -10.89 3.38 14.80
N VAL A 244 -10.28 2.36 14.20
CA VAL A 244 -10.84 1.64 13.05
C VAL A 244 -12.19 1.04 13.39
N GLU A 245 -12.30 0.42 14.56
CA GLU A 245 -13.53 -0.19 15.08
C GLU A 245 -14.63 0.86 15.25
N GLN A 246 -14.29 2.03 15.82
CA GLN A 246 -15.23 3.15 15.94
C GLN A 246 -15.66 3.71 14.59
N PHE A 247 -14.80 3.71 13.56
CA PHE A 247 -15.21 4.07 12.20
C PHE A 247 -16.17 3.05 11.59
N ILE A 248 -15.98 1.76 11.87
CA ILE A 248 -16.89 0.69 11.43
C ILE A 248 -18.26 0.86 12.11
N GLU A 249 -18.29 1.02 13.43
CA GLU A 249 -19.53 1.26 14.20
C GLU A 249 -20.25 2.54 13.74
N LEU A 250 -19.50 3.61 13.51
CA LEU A 250 -20.05 4.86 12.99
C LEU A 250 -20.68 4.65 11.60
N THR A 251 -20.05 3.86 10.74
CA THR A 251 -20.59 3.53 9.42
C THR A 251 -21.90 2.75 9.54
N GLN A 252 -21.98 1.78 10.44
CA GLN A 252 -23.21 1.02 10.70
C GLN A 252 -24.35 1.94 11.20
N LYS A 253 -24.03 2.86 12.12
CA LYS A 253 -25.00 3.84 12.63
C LYS A 253 -25.52 4.77 11.53
N ILE A 254 -24.62 5.29 10.68
CA ILE A 254 -25.03 6.14 9.55
C ILE A 254 -25.89 5.34 8.55
N ALA A 255 -25.56 4.07 8.29
CA ALA A 255 -26.38 3.22 7.41
C ALA A 255 -27.79 2.97 7.98
N ALA A 256 -27.90 2.80 9.30
CA ALA A 256 -29.16 2.56 9.99
C ALA A 256 -30.03 3.83 10.17
N ASP A 257 -29.43 5.02 10.10
CA ASP A 257 -30.14 6.31 10.22
C ASP A 257 -31.17 6.51 9.10
N GLY A 258 -30.93 5.92 7.92
CA GLY A 258 -31.92 5.78 6.86
C GLY A 258 -32.31 7.09 6.15
N VAL A 259 -31.46 8.12 6.21
CA VAL A 259 -31.64 9.41 5.52
C VAL A 259 -31.02 9.40 4.12
#